data_AF-A0A1D9M8Z3-F1
#
_entry.id   AF-A0A1D9M8Z3-F1
#
_cell.length_a   1.000
_cell.length_b   1.000
_cell.length_c   1.000
_cell.angle_alpha   90.00
_cell.angle_beta   90.00
_cell.angle_gamma   90.00
#
_symmetry.space_group_name_H-M   'P 1'
#
loop_
_entity.id
_entity.type
_entity.pdbx_description
1 polymer ?
#
loop_
_entity_poly.entity_id
_entity_poly.type
_entity_poly.pdbx_seq_one_letter_code
_entity_poly.pdbx_strand_id
1 'polypeptide(L)' 'MLTILLHRPTARSFYRVEITDNLFGEYSVLREWGRAGRRAGARVNWFGNLREAAQAADRWRGRAIARGYRLSERAVAP' A
#
# COMPACT_ATOMS: atom_id res chain seq x y z
N MET A 1 -10.51 0.31 7.92
CA MET A 1 -9.34 0.67 7.06
C MET A 1 -8.32 -0.48 7.01
N LEU A 2 -7.68 -0.77 5.86
CA LEU A 2 -6.68 -1.87 5.73
C LEU A 2 -5.32 -1.34 5.30
N THR A 3 -4.25 -1.71 6.01
CA THR A 3 -2.87 -1.28 5.74
C THR A 3 -1.93 -2.48 5.63
N ILE A 4 -1.06 -2.45 4.61
CA ILE A 4 -0.01 -3.43 4.38
C ILE A 4 1.32 -2.67 4.26
N LEU A 5 2.25 -2.97 5.17
CA LEU A 5 3.60 -2.43 5.14
C LEU A 5 4.58 -3.53 4.76
N LEU A 6 5.48 -3.21 3.84
CA LEU A 6 6.56 -4.07 3.43
C LEU A 6 7.90 -3.35 3.57
N HIS A 7 8.92 -4.07 4.02
CA HIS A 7 10.28 -3.58 4.11
C HIS A 7 11.22 -4.37 3.21
N ARG A 8 12.22 -3.68 2.66
CA ARG A 8 13.34 -4.28 1.94
C ARG A 8 14.64 -3.97 2.69
N PRO A 9 15.24 -4.94 3.41
CA PRO A 9 16.37 -4.71 4.30
C PRO A 9 17.60 -4.16 3.58
N THR A 10 17.93 -4.72 2.42
CA THR A 10 19.15 -4.40 1.64
C THR A 10 19.27 -2.92 1.28
N ALA A 11 18.14 -2.22 1.14
CA ALA A 11 18.13 -0.81 0.77
C ALA A 11 17.42 0.07 1.81
N ARG A 12 17.14 -0.44 3.03
CA ARG A 12 16.36 0.26 4.07
C ARG A 12 15.13 0.98 3.48
N SER A 13 14.45 0.29 2.57
CA SER A 13 13.31 0.83 1.82
C SER A 13 12.00 0.31 2.39
N PHE A 14 10.93 1.07 2.24
CA PHE A 14 9.58 0.66 2.62
C PHE A 14 8.61 0.83 1.45
N TYR A 15 7.56 0.02 1.48
CA TYR A 15 6.42 0.10 0.57
C TYR A 15 5.15 -0.10 1.39
N ARG A 16 4.27 0.90 1.39
CA ARG A 16 2.99 0.89 2.09
C ARG A 16 1.86 0.90 1.09
N VAL A 17 0.87 0.05 1.31
CA VAL A 17 -0.39 0.00 0.56
C VAL A 17 -1.52 0.08 1.58
N GLU A 18 -2.43 1.02 1.38
CA GLU A 18 -3.51 1.29 2.33
C GLU A 18 -4.81 1.48 1.57
N ILE A 19 -5.87 0.78 2.00
CA ILE A 19 -7.23 0.90 1.49
C ILE A 19 -8.06 1.64 2.54
N THR A 20 -8.65 2.75 2.12
CA THR A 20 -9.57 3.56 2.92
C THR A 20 -10.88 3.71 2.16
N ASP A 21 -11.98 3.84 2.90
CA ASP A 21 -13.19 4.48 2.41
C ASP A 21 -12.94 5.98 2.18
N ASN A 22 -13.70 6.59 1.29
CA ASN A 22 -13.70 8.04 1.09
C ASN A 22 -15.07 8.65 1.43
N LEU A 23 -15.13 9.98 1.47
CA LEU A 23 -16.36 10.72 1.82
C LEU A 23 -17.51 10.55 0.80
N PHE A 24 -17.27 9.90 -0.33
CA PHE A 24 -18.23 9.69 -1.41
C PHE A 24 -18.75 8.25 -1.47
N GLY A 25 -18.44 7.42 -0.47
CA GLY A 25 -18.84 6.02 -0.45
C GLY A 25 -18.05 5.13 -1.43
N GLU A 26 -16.96 5.65 -1.98
CA GLU A 26 -16.02 4.90 -2.81
C GLU A 26 -14.80 4.45 -1.98
N TYR A 27 -13.84 3.81 -2.63
CA TYR A 27 -12.63 3.29 -1.99
C TYR A 27 -11.39 3.93 -2.60
N SER A 28 -10.54 4.45 -1.73
CA SER A 28 -9.22 4.97 -2.09
C SER A 28 -8.16 3.95 -1.73
N VAL A 29 -7.18 3.79 -2.61
CA VAL A 29 -5.96 3.04 -2.29
C VAL A 29 -4.75 3.95 -2.39
N LEU A 30 -4.15 4.22 -1.23
CA LEU A 30 -2.88 4.92 -1.10
C LEU A 30 -1.74 3.92 -1.29
N ARG A 31 -0.77 4.32 -2.10
CA ARG A 31 0.55 3.70 -2.16
C ARG A 31 1.58 4.71 -1.76
N GLU A 32 2.48 4.31 -0.89
CA GLU A 32 3.63 5.12 -0.51
C GLU A 32 4.90 4.26 -0.58
N TRP A 33 5.98 4.83 -1.07
CA TRP A 33 7.26 4.15 -1.13
C TRP A 33 8.38 5.13 -0.83
N GLY A 34 9.40 4.63 -0.15
CA GLY A 34 10.51 5.48 0.24
C GLY A 34 11.70 4.69 0.73
N ARG A 35 12.75 5.43 1.03
CA ARG A 35 13.97 4.93 1.66
C ARG A 35 14.25 5.77 2.88
N ALA A 36 14.74 5.15 3.96
CA ALA A 36 15.17 5.87 5.14
C ALA A 36 16.12 7.03 4.76
N GLY A 37 15.85 8.23 5.27
CA GLY A 37 16.61 9.44 4.97
C GLY A 37 16.39 10.03 3.57
N ARG A 38 15.34 9.63 2.84
CA ARG A 38 14.96 10.22 1.54
C ARG A 38 13.48 10.58 1.54
N ARG A 39 13.11 11.58 0.72
CA ARG A 39 11.71 11.94 0.48
C ARG A 39 10.94 10.72 -0.07
N ALA A 40 9.83 10.38 0.56
CA ALA A 40 8.92 9.33 0.09
C ALA A 40 8.07 9.84 -1.07
N GLY A 41 7.74 8.94 -2.00
CA GLY A 41 6.73 9.17 -3.03
C GLY A 41 5.41 8.56 -2.59
N ALA A 42 4.30 9.22 -2.90
CA ALA A 42 2.96 8.72 -2.64
C ALA A 42 2.08 8.84 -3.88
N ARG A 43 1.12 7.93 -4.04
CA ARG A 43 0.08 7.99 -5.07
C ARG A 43 -1.22 7.39 -4.56
N VAL A 44 -2.31 8.10 -4.80
CA VAL A 44 -3.67 7.66 -4.48
C VAL A 44 -4.38 7.27 -5.77
N ASN A 45 -5.17 6.20 -5.69
CA ASN A 45 -6.01 5.70 -6.76
C ASN A 45 -7.42 5.46 -6.20
N TRP A 46 -8.44 5.79 -6.98
CA TRP A 46 -9.85 5.77 -6.58
C TRP A 46 -10.56 4.61 -7.29
N PHE A 47 -11.48 3.95 -6.59
CA PHE A 47 -12.21 2.77 -7.09
C PHE A 47 -13.66 2.83 -6.61
N GLY A 48 -14.61 2.52 -7.51
CA GLY A 48 -16.03 2.56 -7.17
C GLY A 48 -16.49 1.45 -6.23
N ASN A 49 -15.66 0.44 -5.94
CA ASN A 49 -16.00 -0.63 -5.01
C ASN A 49 -14.77 -1.25 -4.32
N LEU A 50 -15.01 -1.89 -3.17
CA LEU A 50 -13.97 -2.50 -2.34
C LEU A 50 -13.24 -3.64 -3.07
N ARG A 51 -13.93 -4.39 -3.92
CA ARG A 51 -13.34 -5.53 -4.62
C ARG A 51 -12.23 -5.08 -5.57
N GLU A 52 -12.48 -4.04 -6.35
CA GLU A 52 -11.49 -3.46 -7.26
C GLU A 52 -10.30 -2.84 -6.51
N ALA A 53 -10.60 -2.12 -5.42
CA ALA A 53 -9.57 -1.56 -4.54
C ALA A 53 -8.67 -2.65 -3.96
N ALA A 54 -9.26 -3.74 -3.43
CA ALA A 54 -8.54 -4.88 -2.88
C ALA A 54 -7.68 -5.59 -3.94
N GLN A 55 -8.23 -5.83 -5.13
CA GLN A 55 -7.47 -6.41 -6.23
C GLN A 55 -6.29 -5.52 -6.65
N ALA A 56 -6.49 -4.20 -6.69
CA ALA A 56 -5.42 -3.25 -6.99
C ALA A 56 -4.31 -3.28 -5.92
N ALA A 57 -4.71 -3.27 -4.64
CA ALA A 57 -3.81 -3.38 -3.51
C ALA A 57 -2.97 -4.66 -3.58
N ASP A 58 -3.59 -5.81 -3.84
CA ASP A 58 -2.91 -7.10 -3.99
C ASP A 58 -1.95 -7.13 -5.17
N ARG A 59 -2.34 -6.56 -6.32
CA ARG A 59 -1.44 -6.41 -7.47
C ARG A 59 -0.20 -5.57 -7.15
N TRP A 60 -0.33 -4.53 -6.33
CA TRP A 60 0.81 -3.71 -5.92
C TRP A 60 1.67 -4.38 -4.87
N ARG A 61 1.06 -5.05 -3.90
CA ARG A 61 1.74 -5.90 -2.92
C ARG A 61 2.59 -6.96 -3.63
N GLY A 62 2.00 -7.72 -4.57
CA GLY A 62 2.70 -8.74 -5.34
C GLY A 62 3.90 -8.18 -6.12
N ARG A 63 3.71 -7.01 -6.77
CA ARG A 63 4.81 -6.30 -7.45
C ARG A 63 5.92 -5.84 -6.50
N ALA A 64 5.58 -5.39 -5.30
CA ALA A 64 6.57 -5.04 -4.28
C ALA A 64 7.35 -6.28 -3.82
N ILE A 65 6.66 -7.40 -3.57
CA ILE A 65 7.29 -8.68 -3.19
C ILE A 65 8.26 -9.16 -4.27
N ALA A 66 7.86 -9.13 -5.53
CA ALA A 66 8.72 -9.48 -6.66
C ALA A 66 10.00 -8.60 -6.75
N ARG A 67 9.97 -7.37 -6.19
CA ARG A 67 11.12 -6.46 -6.09
C ARG A 67 11.96 -6.67 -4.83
N GLY A 68 11.69 -7.73 -4.07
CA GLY A 68 12.41 -8.12 -2.85
C GLY A 68 11.93 -7.44 -1.56
N TYR A 69 10.76 -6.79 -1.59
CA TYR A 69 10.12 -6.34 -0.35
C TYR A 69 9.50 -7.52 0.38
N ARG A 70 9.55 -7.52 1.71
CA ARG A 70 8.96 -8.55 2.57
C ARG A 70 7.89 -7.93 3.43
N LEU A 71 6.77 -8.64 3.59
CA LEU A 71 5.69 -8.23 4.48
C LEU A 71 6.25 -8.08 5.90
N SER A 72 6.06 -6.90 6.48
CA SER A 72 6.49 -6.61 7.85
C SER A 72 5.30 -6.41 8.77
N GLU A 73 4.24 -5.78 8.27
CA GLU A 73 3.05 -5.50 9.05
C GLU A 73 1.81 -5.58 8.17
N ARG A 74 0.73 -6.10 8.76
CA ARG A 74 -0.61 -6.04 8.21
C ARG A 74 -1.54 -5.61 9.33
N ALA A 75 -2.19 -4.47 9.13
CA ALA A 75 -3.16 -3.92 10.07
C ALA A 75 -4.53 -3.83 9.40
N VAL A 76 -5.56 -4.11 10.18
CA VAL A 76 -6.95 -3.84 9.83
C VAL A 76 -7.51 -3.04 10.99
N ALA A 77 -7.75 -1.75 10.76
CA ALA A 77 -8.43 -0.93 11.73
C ALA A 77 -9.95 -1.16 11.60
N PRO A 78 -10.68 -1.28 12.73
CA PRO A 78 -12.13 -1.39 12.75
C PRO A 78 -12.82 -0.19 12.10
#